data_AF-A0A1T4TW57-F1
#
_entry.id   AF-A0A1T4TW57-F1
#
_cell.length_a   1.000
_cell.length_b   1.000
_cell.length_c   1.000
_cell.angle_alpha   90.00
_cell.angle_beta   90.00
_cell.angle_gamma   90.00
#
_symmetry.space_group_name_H-M   'P 1'
#
loop_
_entity.id
_entity.type
_entity.pdbx_description
1 polymer ?
#
loop_
_entity_poly.entity_id
_entity_poly.type
_entity_poly.pdbx_seq_one_letter_code
_entity_poly.pdbx_strand_id
1 'polypeptide(L)'
;MRPALFWCGLATGLVAAALSVGYAVFYQSALGVDFSRVAPVPAIISANMGAAMLVTLACWLAERRTGAVPRSFNRWLVLFSALSAGIPFMVNLPLDISAPELFPGLMAPMHLLPALIWLALQRWWTTGSRADGRG
;
A
#
# COMPACT_ATOMS: atom_id res chain seq x y z
N MET A 1 -3.30 -8.09 19.20
CA MET A 1 -3.84 -7.89 17.84
C MET A 1 -4.65 -9.10 17.46
N ARG A 2 -5.82 -8.95 16.81
CA ARG A 2 -6.57 -10.13 16.33
C ARG A 2 -5.71 -10.83 15.26
N PRO A 3 -5.50 -12.16 15.33
CA PRO A 3 -4.63 -12.86 14.37
C PRO A 3 -5.13 -12.70 12.93
N ALA A 4 -6.45 -12.61 12.77
CA ALA A 4 -7.15 -12.23 11.56
C ALA A 4 -6.56 -10.96 10.89
N LEU A 5 -6.41 -9.86 11.63
CA LEU A 5 -5.89 -8.59 11.08
C LEU A 5 -4.42 -8.71 10.66
N PHE A 6 -3.61 -9.46 11.40
CA PHE A 6 -2.22 -9.70 11.06
C PHE A 6 -2.08 -10.37 9.70
N TRP A 7 -2.82 -11.46 9.47
CA TRP A 7 -2.80 -12.18 8.21
C TRP A 7 -3.35 -11.35 7.05
N CYS A 8 -4.40 -10.56 7.30
CA CYS A 8 -4.93 -9.62 6.30
C CYS A 8 -3.86 -8.59 5.89
N GLY A 9 -3.13 -8.03 6.85
CA GLY A 9 -2.03 -7.12 6.60
C GLY A 9 -0.91 -7.76 5.80
N LEU A 10 -0.50 -8.97 6.19
CA LEU A 10 0.60 -9.67 5.54
C LEU A 10 0.25 -10.03 4.10
N ALA A 11 -0.96 -10.57 3.87
CA ALA A 11 -1.48 -10.83 2.53
C ALA A 11 -1.57 -9.54 1.70
N THR A 12 -2.03 -8.44 2.31
CA THR A 12 -2.08 -7.13 1.65
C THR A 12 -0.70 -6.69 1.18
N GLY A 13 0.30 -6.77 2.05
CA GLY A 13 1.67 -6.42 1.71
C GLY A 13 2.21 -7.29 0.57
N LEU A 14 2.01 -8.61 0.64
CA LEU A 14 2.57 -9.55 -0.34
C LEU A 14 1.99 -9.31 -1.73
N VAL A 15 0.68 -9.16 -1.81
CA VAL A 15 0.00 -8.90 -3.08
C VAL A 15 0.38 -7.52 -3.62
N ALA A 16 0.39 -6.48 -2.77
CA ALA A 16 0.78 -5.13 -3.19
C ALA A 16 2.25 -5.05 -3.65
N ALA A 17 3.16 -5.75 -2.98
CA ALA A 17 4.56 -5.83 -3.36
C ALA A 17 4.73 -6.55 -4.71
N ALA A 18 4.08 -7.70 -4.90
CA ALA A 18 4.14 -8.44 -6.16
C ALA A 18 3.60 -7.61 -7.33
N LEU A 19 2.46 -6.94 -7.14
CA LEU A 19 1.87 -6.05 -8.15
C LEU A 19 2.77 -4.84 -8.44
N SER A 20 3.37 -4.23 -7.41
CA SER A 20 4.28 -3.10 -7.57
C SER A 20 5.54 -3.50 -8.36
N VAL A 21 6.13 -4.67 -8.06
CA VAL A 21 7.28 -5.17 -8.81
C VAL A 21 6.89 -5.47 -10.27
N GLY A 22 5.75 -6.12 -10.50
CA GLY A 22 5.26 -6.38 -11.85
C GLY A 22 5.01 -5.09 -12.65
N TYR A 23 4.38 -4.09 -12.01
CA TYR A 23 4.20 -2.77 -12.57
C TYR A 23 5.53 -2.10 -12.90
N ALA A 24 6.52 -2.19 -12.00
CA ALA A 24 7.84 -1.59 -12.21
C ALA A 24 8.56 -2.18 -13.43
N VAL A 25 8.52 -3.50 -13.58
CA VAL A 25 9.13 -4.20 -14.72
C VAL A 25 8.42 -3.83 -16.01
N PHE A 26 7.09 -3.85 -16.02
CA PHE A 26 6.30 -3.49 -17.19
C PHE A 26 6.53 -2.03 -17.62
N TYR A 27 6.47 -1.10 -16.68
CA TYR A 27 6.61 0.34 -16.92
C TYR A 27 8.00 0.70 -17.48
N GLN A 28 9.06 0.19 -16.85
CA GLN A 28 10.43 0.41 -17.30
C GLN A 28 10.68 -0.19 -18.69
N SER A 29 10.15 -1.40 -18.94
CA SER A 29 10.28 -2.06 -20.24
C SER A 29 9.52 -1.32 -21.34
N ALA A 30 8.31 -0.84 -21.05
CA ALA A 30 7.46 -0.15 -22.03
C ALA A 30 8.00 1.23 -22.43
N LEU A 31 8.69 1.93 -21.50
CA LEU A 31 9.19 3.28 -21.72
C LEU A 31 10.71 3.35 -21.97
N GLY A 32 11.42 2.21 -21.86
CA GLY A 32 12.87 2.16 -22.08
C GLY A 32 13.68 2.96 -21.04
N VAL A 33 13.19 3.02 -19.80
CA VAL A 33 13.81 3.77 -18.69
C VAL A 33 14.28 2.84 -17.58
N ASP A 34 15.32 3.24 -16.85
CA ASP A 34 15.86 2.49 -15.72
C ASP A 34 15.83 3.35 -14.44
N PHE A 35 15.03 2.92 -13.46
CA PHE A 35 14.91 3.52 -12.15
C PHE A 35 15.45 2.60 -11.04
N SER A 36 16.15 1.52 -11.38
CA SER A 36 16.69 0.55 -10.41
C SER A 36 17.60 1.17 -9.34
N ARG A 37 18.29 2.27 -9.67
CA ARG A 37 19.13 3.03 -8.74
C ARG A 37 18.32 3.73 -7.64
N VAL A 38 17.09 4.18 -7.94
CA VAL A 38 16.26 4.99 -7.03
C VAL A 38 15.08 4.22 -6.44
N ALA A 39 14.54 3.25 -7.17
CA ALA A 39 13.48 2.36 -6.76
C ALA A 39 13.88 0.89 -6.96
N PRO A 40 14.93 0.41 -6.25
CA PRO A 40 15.36 -0.97 -6.36
C PRO A 40 14.26 -1.93 -5.84
N VAL A 41 14.19 -3.13 -6.39
CA VAL A 41 13.17 -4.13 -6.04
C VAL A 41 13.03 -4.37 -4.52
N PRO A 42 14.13 -4.51 -3.73
CA PRO A 42 14.02 -4.62 -2.27
C PRO A 42 13.36 -3.41 -1.59
N ALA A 43 13.55 -2.20 -2.12
CA ALA A 43 12.90 -0.99 -1.59
C ALA A 43 11.40 -1.00 -1.91
N ILE A 44 11.00 -1.42 -3.11
CA ILE A 44 9.59 -1.56 -3.50
C ILE A 44 8.89 -2.58 -2.59
N ILE A 45 9.50 -3.75 -2.39
CA ILE A 45 8.95 -4.82 -1.55
C ILE A 45 8.81 -4.34 -0.10
N SER A 46 9.88 -3.78 0.47
CA SER A 46 9.88 -3.33 1.86
C SER A 46 8.93 -2.15 2.11
N ALA A 47 8.80 -1.22 1.17
CA ALA A 47 7.83 -0.12 1.26
C ALA A 47 6.38 -0.63 1.26
N ASN A 48 6.04 -1.57 0.37
CA ASN A 48 4.70 -2.15 0.32
C ASN A 48 4.38 -2.97 1.58
N MET A 49 5.35 -3.76 2.08
CA MET A 49 5.25 -4.47 3.35
C MET A 49 5.03 -3.51 4.51
N GLY A 50 5.88 -2.48 4.61
CA GLY A 50 5.82 -1.47 5.65
C GLY A 50 4.50 -0.73 5.66
N ALA A 51 4.02 -0.31 4.49
CA ALA A 51 2.72 0.33 4.33
C ALA A 51 1.58 -0.59 4.80
N ALA A 52 1.52 -1.83 4.33
CA ALA A 52 0.46 -2.77 4.73
C ALA A 52 0.46 -3.09 6.24
N MET A 53 1.65 -3.24 6.84
CA MET A 53 1.81 -3.43 8.28
C MET A 53 1.41 -2.18 9.07
N LEU A 54 1.74 -0.99 8.57
CA LEU A 54 1.34 0.27 9.19
C LEU A 54 -0.18 0.45 9.16
N VAL A 55 -0.83 0.10 8.04
CA VAL A 55 -2.30 0.10 7.94
C VAL A 55 -2.91 -0.86 8.95
N THR A 56 -2.35 -2.07 9.08
CA THR A 56 -2.79 -3.07 10.05
C THR A 56 -2.67 -2.56 11.48
N LEU A 57 -1.54 -1.94 11.81
CA LEU A 57 -1.28 -1.33 13.11
C LEU A 57 -2.26 -0.19 13.40
N ALA A 58 -2.49 0.69 12.42
CA ALA A 58 -3.42 1.81 12.54
C ALA A 58 -4.86 1.32 12.74
N CYS A 59 -5.28 0.28 12.01
CA CYS A 59 -6.59 -0.36 12.17
C CYS A 59 -6.74 -0.96 13.58
N TRP A 60 -5.74 -1.71 14.05
CA TRP A 60 -5.75 -2.29 15.39
C TRP A 60 -5.81 -1.22 16.49
N LEU A 61 -5.07 -0.11 16.33
CA LEU A 61 -5.10 0.99 17.29
C LEU A 61 -6.47 1.70 17.30
N ALA A 62 -7.10 1.85 16.14
CA ALA A 62 -8.45 2.42 16.02
C ALA A 62 -9.50 1.52 16.69
N GLU A 63 -9.45 0.20 16.47
CA GLU A 63 -10.29 -0.78 17.17
C GLU A 63 -10.09 -0.70 18.68
N ARG A 64 -8.84 -0.62 19.15
CA ARG A 64 -8.54 -0.56 20.58
C ARG A 64 -9.12 0.67 21.26
N ARG A 65 -9.22 1.81 20.56
CA ARG A 65 -9.77 3.06 21.12
C ARG A 65 -11.29 3.16 21.06
N THR A 66 -11.90 2.61 20.02
CA THR A 66 -13.34 2.82 19.75
C THR A 66 -14.19 1.55 19.90
N GLY A 67 -13.56 0.40 20.17
CA GLY A 67 -14.20 -0.91 20.27
C GLY A 67 -14.52 -1.58 18.93
N ALA A 68 -14.39 -0.86 17.81
CA ALA A 68 -14.63 -1.36 16.45
C ALA A 68 -13.77 -0.62 15.42
N VAL A 69 -13.67 -1.11 14.19
CA VAL A 69 -13.05 -0.34 13.10
C VAL A 69 -13.98 0.81 12.73
N PRO A 70 -13.56 2.08 12.87
CA PRO A 70 -14.42 3.20 12.52
C PRO A 70 -14.67 3.21 11.01
N ARG A 71 -15.93 3.46 10.59
CA ARG A 71 -16.31 3.54 9.16
C ARG A 71 -15.49 4.59 8.38
N SER A 72 -14.95 5.59 9.06
CA SER A 72 -14.07 6.60 8.48
C SER A 72 -12.65 6.11 8.20
N PHE A 73 -12.19 4.99 8.78
CA PHE A 73 -10.82 4.49 8.63
C PHE A 73 -10.41 4.33 7.16
N ASN A 74 -11.27 3.68 6.37
CA ASN A 74 -11.00 3.44 4.95
C ASN A 74 -10.95 4.74 4.13
N ARG A 75 -11.76 5.73 4.49
CA ARG A 75 -11.73 7.05 3.84
C ARG A 75 -10.41 7.75 4.12
N TRP A 76 -9.96 7.73 5.37
CA TRP A 76 -8.65 8.26 5.76
C TRP A 76 -7.50 7.50 5.11
N LEU A 77 -7.57 6.17 5.05
CA LEU A 77 -6.57 5.34 4.41
C LEU A 77 -6.38 5.72 2.94
N VAL A 78 -7.48 5.83 2.18
CA VAL A 78 -7.42 6.23 0.77
C VAL A 78 -6.87 7.64 0.64
N LEU A 79 -7.32 8.58 1.47
CA LEU A 79 -6.84 9.95 1.44
C LEU A 79 -5.33 10.02 1.71
N PHE A 80 -4.84 9.38 2.77
CA PHE A 80 -3.41 9.36 3.08
C PHE A 80 -2.58 8.67 1.99
N SER A 81 -3.11 7.62 1.37
CA SER A 81 -2.43 6.93 0.27
C SER A 81 -2.36 7.82 -0.98
N ALA A 82 -3.43 8.55 -1.29
CA ALA A 82 -3.44 9.53 -2.37
C ALA A 82 -2.49 10.70 -2.11
N LEU A 83 -2.44 11.21 -0.88
CA LEU A 83 -1.46 12.22 -0.49
C LEU A 83 -0.03 11.68 -0.59
N SER A 84 0.19 10.42 -0.18
CA SER A 84 1.49 9.75 -0.26
C SER A 84 1.95 9.57 -1.71
N ALA A 85 1.03 9.34 -2.65
CA ALA A 85 1.31 9.29 -4.08
C ALA A 85 1.79 10.64 -4.66
N GLY A 86 1.65 11.75 -3.92
CA GLY A 86 2.23 13.05 -4.26
C GLY A 86 3.73 13.17 -3.93
N ILE A 87 4.25 12.34 -3.01
CA ILE A 87 5.65 12.39 -2.56
C ILE A 87 6.65 12.27 -3.72
N PRO A 88 6.48 11.36 -4.70
CA PRO A 88 7.40 11.22 -5.82
C PRO A 88 7.59 12.49 -6.66
N PHE A 89 6.61 13.41 -6.68
CA PHE A 89 6.72 14.69 -7.39
C PHE A 89 7.63 15.69 -6.67
N MET A 90 7.94 15.46 -5.39
CA MET A 90 8.76 16.35 -4.57
C MET A 90 10.21 15.87 -4.43
N VAL A 91 10.55 14.70 -4.98
CA VAL A 91 11.89 14.12 -4.87
C VAL A 91 12.78 14.62 -6.01
N ASN A 92 13.95 15.17 -5.65
CA ASN A 92 15.00 15.50 -6.61
C ASN A 92 15.74 14.21 -7.00
N LEU A 93 15.70 13.86 -8.28
CA LEU A 93 16.41 12.70 -8.82
C LEU A 93 17.86 13.05 -9.18
N PRO A 94 18.76 12.06 -9.17
CA PRO A 94 20.12 12.22 -9.68
C PRO A 94 20.13 12.68 -11.14
N LEU A 95 21.08 13.54 -11.51
CA LEU A 95 21.21 14.11 -12.86
C LEU A 95 21.55 13.07 -13.95
N ASP A 96 21.96 11.86 -13.55
CA ASP A 96 22.28 10.75 -14.45
C ASP A 96 21.06 9.89 -14.83
N ILE A 97 19.89 10.13 -14.22
CA ILE A 97 18.65 9.42 -14.57
C ILE A 97 18.07 10.01 -15.86
N SER A 98 17.83 9.15 -16.83
CA SER A 98 17.15 9.51 -18.08
C SER A 98 15.65 9.69 -17.85
N ALA A 99 15.08 10.78 -18.36
CA ALA A 99 13.65 11.11 -18.25
C ALA A 99 13.11 11.07 -16.78
N PRO A 100 13.67 11.86 -15.85
CA PRO A 100 13.28 11.88 -14.44
C PRO A 100 11.80 12.24 -14.23
N GLU A 101 11.17 12.96 -15.17
CA GLU A 101 9.75 13.29 -15.17
C GLU A 101 8.82 12.06 -15.25
N LEU A 102 9.32 10.90 -15.69
CA LEU A 102 8.56 9.66 -15.74
C LEU A 102 8.53 8.91 -14.40
N PHE A 103 9.37 9.31 -13.43
CA PHE A 103 9.46 8.65 -12.13
C PHE A 103 8.17 8.74 -11.29
N PRO A 104 7.46 9.87 -11.21
CA PRO A 104 6.18 9.92 -10.52
C PRO A 104 5.14 8.97 -11.12
N GLY A 105 5.17 8.74 -12.43
CA GLY A 105 4.28 7.77 -13.11
C GLY A 105 4.56 6.32 -12.70
N LEU A 106 5.80 6.00 -12.34
CA LEU A 106 6.17 4.71 -11.76
C LEU A 106 5.71 4.60 -10.29
N MET A 107 6.02 5.62 -9.48
CA MET A 107 5.87 5.51 -8.03
C MET A 107 4.43 5.77 -7.55
N ALA A 108 3.71 6.72 -8.12
CA ALA A 108 2.38 7.11 -7.63
C ALA A 108 1.39 5.93 -7.54
N PRO A 109 1.29 5.02 -8.54
CA PRO A 109 0.46 3.83 -8.42
C PRO A 109 0.90 2.88 -7.29
N MET A 110 2.22 2.73 -7.06
CA MET A 110 2.74 1.86 -6.00
C MET A 110 2.36 2.34 -4.60
N HIS A 111 2.21 3.65 -4.38
CA HIS A 111 1.73 4.19 -3.11
C HIS A 111 0.25 3.88 -2.84
N LEU A 112 -0.55 3.67 -3.89
CA LEU A 112 -1.98 3.37 -3.77
C LEU A 112 -2.26 1.88 -3.58
N LEU A 113 -1.38 1.01 -4.10
CA LEU A 113 -1.60 -0.44 -4.11
C LEU A 113 -1.85 -1.04 -2.71
N PRO A 114 -1.07 -0.74 -1.65
CA PRO A 114 -1.34 -1.26 -0.32
C PRO A 114 -2.75 -0.94 0.19
N ALA A 115 -3.23 0.29 -0.04
CA ALA A 115 -4.58 0.69 0.36
C ALA A 115 -5.66 -0.01 -0.46
N LEU A 116 -5.50 -0.10 -1.78
CA LEU A 116 -6.47 -0.78 -2.66
C LEU A 116 -6.60 -2.27 -2.30
N ILE A 117 -5.46 -2.94 -2.09
CA ILE A 117 -5.45 -4.35 -1.70
C ILE A 117 -6.03 -4.53 -0.30
N TRP A 118 -5.72 -3.64 0.66
CA TRP A 118 -6.35 -3.65 1.97
C TRP A 118 -7.86 -3.56 1.85
N LEU A 119 -8.38 -2.63 1.03
CA LEU A 119 -9.81 -2.46 0.85
C LEU A 119 -10.50 -3.69 0.25
N ALA A 120 -9.81 -4.40 -0.65
CA ALA A 120 -10.28 -5.63 -1.25
C ALA A 120 -10.32 -6.80 -0.24
N LEU A 121 -9.27 -6.96 0.57
CA LEU A 121 -9.11 -8.09 1.50
C LEU A 121 -9.80 -7.89 2.85
N GLN A 122 -9.87 -6.66 3.36
CA GLN A 122 -10.41 -6.36 4.69
C GLN A 122 -11.82 -6.91 4.88
N ARG A 123 -12.64 -6.94 3.83
CA ARG A 123 -14.05 -7.37 3.93
C ARG A 123 -14.12 -8.81 4.37
N TRP A 124 -13.23 -9.65 3.83
CA TRP A 124 -13.18 -11.09 4.10
C TRP A 124 -12.75 -11.37 5.54
N TRP A 125 -11.84 -10.55 6.07
CA TRP A 125 -11.27 -10.73 7.40
C TRP A 125 -12.03 -10.03 8.53
N THR A 126 -12.75 -8.95 8.24
CA THR A 126 -13.51 -8.18 9.25
C THR A 126 -14.98 -8.60 9.38
N THR A 127 -15.57 -9.26 8.37
CA THR A 127 -16.99 -9.72 8.43
C THR A 127 -17.23 -10.99 9.23
N GLY A 128 -16.19 -11.73 9.63
CA GLY A 128 -16.32 -12.87 10.55
C GLY A 128 -16.92 -12.54 11.92
N SER A 129 -17.08 -11.25 12.25
CA SER A 129 -17.65 -10.77 13.52
C SER A 129 -19.18 -10.56 13.51
N ARG A 130 -19.89 -10.89 12.42
CA ARG A 130 -21.36 -10.69 12.32
C ARG A 130 -22.20 -11.97 12.40
N ALA A 131 -21.58 -13.15 12.44
CA ALA A 131 -22.29 -14.43 12.46
C ALA A 131 -22.62 -14.95 13.88
N ASP A 132 -22.14 -14.31 14.94
CA ASP A 132 -22.31 -14.79 16.34
C ASP A 132 -23.19 -13.86 17.21
N GLY A 133 -23.95 -12.98 16.59
CA GLY A 133 -24.90 -12.10 17.26
C GLY A 133 -26.31 -12.34 16.76
N ARG A 134 -26.89 -13.49 17.12
CA ARG A 134 -28.35 -13.67 17.05
C ARG A 134 -28.98 -12.64 17.97
N GLY A 135 -29.86 -11.82 17.40
CA GLY A 135 -30.80 -11.00 18.15
C GLY A 135 -31.92 -11.82 18.78
#